data_AF-A0A935XBF7-F1
#
_entry.id   AF-A0A935XBF7-F1
#
_cell.length_a   1.000
_cell.length_b   1.000
_cell.length_c   1.000
_cell.angle_alpha   90.00
_cell.angle_beta   90.00
_cell.angle_gamma   90.00
#
_symmetry.space_group_name_H-M   'P 1'
#
loop_
_entity.id
_entity.type
_entity.pdbx_description
1 polymer ?
#
loop_
_entity_poly.entity_id
_entity_poly.type
_entity_poly.pdbx_seq_one_letter_code
_entity_poly.pdbx_strand_id
1 'polypeptide(L)'
;MTRRHRSQATVSGVRKPEEGSLGGMFSKKAVLALLSRADAEYLRYYHARDEKGQRTIVLVAADSAGSDLLDGPTTALDQHYPCPPYCPTEASALRG
;
A
#
# COMPACT_ATOMS: atom_id res chain seq x y z
N MET A 1 22.18 -8.33 22.12
CA MET A 1 21.07 -7.37 22.31
C MET A 1 19.80 -7.99 21.74
N THR A 2 19.02 -8.68 22.57
CA THR A 2 17.74 -9.26 22.15
C THR A 2 16.72 -8.14 21.99
N ARG A 3 16.50 -7.69 20.75
CA ARG A 3 15.41 -6.79 20.39
C ARG A 3 14.12 -7.53 20.76
N ARG A 4 13.61 -7.27 21.97
CA ARG A 4 12.31 -7.77 22.41
C ARG A 4 11.34 -7.46 21.29
N HIS A 5 10.80 -8.48 20.64
CA HIS A 5 9.64 -8.33 19.78
C HIS A 5 8.56 -7.71 20.65
N ARG A 6 8.45 -6.38 20.60
CA ARG A 6 7.37 -5.62 21.20
C ARG A 6 6.12 -6.27 20.63
N SER A 7 5.32 -6.90 21.50
CA SER A 7 4.05 -7.52 21.12
C SER A 7 3.30 -6.51 20.27
N GLN A 8 3.25 -6.73 18.96
CA GLN A 8 2.64 -5.79 18.05
C GLN A 8 1.15 -5.83 18.32
N ALA A 9 0.57 -4.67 18.65
CA ALA A 9 -0.87 -4.59 18.87
C ALA A 9 -1.58 -5.08 17.60
N THR A 10 -2.55 -5.97 17.75
CA THR A 10 -3.40 -6.41 16.65
C THR A 10 -4.76 -5.77 16.79
N VAL A 11 -5.36 -5.35 15.68
CA VAL A 11 -6.75 -4.90 15.63
C VAL A 11 -7.48 -5.75 14.60
N SER A 12 -8.60 -6.36 15.00
CA SER A 12 -9.37 -7.30 14.17
C SER A 12 -8.52 -8.43 13.56
N GLY A 13 -7.53 -8.93 14.30
CA GLY A 13 -6.61 -10.00 13.84
C GLY A 13 -5.49 -9.53 12.91
N VAL A 14 -5.43 -8.24 12.57
CA VAL A 14 -4.39 -7.65 11.71
C VAL A 14 -3.40 -6.86 12.55
N ARG A 15 -2.11 -6.91 12.20
CA ARG A 15 -1.07 -6.09 12.85
C ARG A 15 -1.40 -4.61 12.69
N LYS A 16 -1.43 -3.86 13.79
CA LYS A 16 -1.60 -2.42 13.77
C LYS A 16 -0.39 -1.79 13.07
N PRO A 17 -0.59 -0.83 12.13
CA PRO A 17 0.49 -0.06 11.56
C PRO A 17 1.31 0.61 12.67
N GLU A 18 2.63 0.62 12.52
CA GLU A 18 3.50 1.37 13.45
C GLU A 18 3.18 2.87 13.36
N GLU A 19 3.44 3.63 14.43
CA GLU A 19 3.30 5.08 14.40
C GLU A 19 4.16 5.68 13.28
N GLY A 20 3.56 6.49 12.42
CA GLY A 20 4.23 7.04 11.23
C GLY A 20 4.37 6.07 10.05
N SER A 21 3.82 4.86 10.15
CA SER A 21 3.61 3.97 9.01
C SER A 21 2.61 4.61 8.04
N LEU A 22 2.99 4.67 6.77
CA LEU A 22 2.13 5.21 5.72
C LEU A 22 1.18 4.10 5.27
N GLY A 23 -0.09 4.42 5.27
CA GLY A 23 -1.11 3.66 4.56
C GLY A 23 -1.75 4.55 3.50
N GLY A 24 -2.46 3.92 2.58
CA GLY A 24 -3.10 4.64 1.50
C GLY A 24 -4.31 3.92 0.98
N MET A 25 -5.34 4.68 0.64
CA MET A 25 -6.51 4.16 -0.03
C MET A 25 -6.36 4.36 -1.54
N PHE A 26 -6.58 3.28 -2.28
CA PHE A 26 -6.66 3.29 -3.75
C PHE A 26 -8.08 2.95 -4.18
N SER A 27 -8.53 3.51 -5.31
CA SER A 27 -9.87 3.20 -5.80
C SER A 27 -9.94 1.75 -6.31
N LYS A 28 -11.07 1.07 -6.04
CA LYS A 28 -11.34 -0.27 -6.58
C LYS A 28 -11.13 -0.32 -8.10
N LYS A 29 -11.61 0.69 -8.82
CA LYS A 29 -11.48 0.79 -10.29
C LYS A 29 -10.02 0.78 -10.72
N ALA A 30 -9.16 1.57 -10.07
CA ALA A 30 -7.75 1.64 -10.42
C ALA A 30 -7.01 0.33 -10.11
N VAL A 31 -7.28 -0.27 -8.94
CA VAL A 31 -6.66 -1.55 -8.56
C VAL A 31 -7.09 -2.68 -9.52
N LEU A 32 -8.37 -2.75 -9.87
CA LEU A 32 -8.85 -3.74 -10.84
C LEU A 32 -8.28 -3.49 -12.23
N ALA A 33 -8.13 -2.23 -12.66
CA ALA A 33 -7.48 -1.93 -13.94
C ALA A 33 -6.02 -2.39 -13.95
N LEU A 34 -5.27 -2.14 -12.87
CA LEU A 34 -3.89 -2.60 -12.70
C LEU A 34 -3.79 -4.14 -12.77
N LEU A 35 -4.72 -4.84 -12.12
CA LEU A 35 -4.78 -6.31 -12.08
C LEU A 35 -5.50 -6.94 -13.29
N SER A 36 -6.06 -6.14 -14.21
CA SER A 36 -6.79 -6.68 -15.37
C SER A 36 -5.87 -7.23 -16.46
N ARG A 37 -4.56 -7.01 -16.34
CA ARG A 37 -3.58 -7.59 -17.25
C ARG A 37 -3.54 -9.12 -17.08
N ALA A 38 -3.47 -9.85 -18.18
CA ALA A 38 -3.47 -11.31 -18.15
C ALA A 38 -2.21 -11.91 -17.48
N ASP A 39 -1.12 -11.16 -17.45
CA ASP A 39 0.16 -11.51 -16.82
C ASP A 39 0.26 -11.06 -15.34
N ALA A 40 -0.75 -10.36 -14.80
CA ALA A 40 -0.74 -9.89 -13.42
C ALA A 40 -1.21 -10.99 -12.44
N GLU A 41 -0.30 -11.47 -11.60
CA GLU A 41 -0.58 -12.49 -10.58
C GLU A 41 -0.52 -11.90 -9.16
N TYR A 42 0.35 -10.92 -8.94
CA TYR A 42 0.56 -10.31 -7.63
C TYR A 42 0.37 -8.80 -7.65
N LEU A 43 0.05 -8.25 -6.48
CA LEU A 43 0.06 -6.81 -6.20
C LEU A 43 1.25 -6.51 -5.28
N ARG A 44 2.22 -5.76 -5.79
CA ARG A 44 3.35 -5.25 -5.03
C ARG A 44 3.08 -3.82 -4.57
N TYR A 45 3.64 -3.44 -3.42
CA TYR A 45 3.60 -2.06 -2.93
C TYR A 45 5.01 -1.59 -2.54
N TYR A 46 5.26 -0.30 -2.75
CA TYR A 46 6.50 0.38 -2.39
C TYR A 46 6.22 1.64 -1.59
N HIS A 47 7.09 1.97 -0.64
CA HIS A 47 7.13 3.31 -0.05
C HIS A 47 8.04 4.20 -0.91
N ALA A 48 7.49 5.30 -1.42
CA ALA A 48 8.19 6.23 -2.29
C ALA A 48 8.05 7.68 -1.81
N ARG A 49 8.53 8.62 -2.62
CA ARG A 49 8.28 10.05 -2.46
C ARG A 49 7.77 10.63 -3.77
N ASP A 50 6.79 11.52 -3.70
CA ASP A 50 6.31 12.27 -4.87
C ASP A 50 7.29 13.40 -5.25
N GLU A 51 6.96 14.13 -6.33
CA GLU A 51 7.77 15.26 -6.83
C GLU A 51 7.95 16.39 -5.79
N LYS A 52 7.07 16.46 -4.79
CA LYS A 52 7.11 17.44 -3.70
C LYS A 52 7.86 16.89 -2.47
N GLY A 53 8.46 15.70 -2.58
CA GLY A 53 9.18 15.02 -1.51
C GLY A 53 8.27 14.40 -0.44
N GLN A 54 6.94 14.43 -0.63
CA GLN A 54 5.98 13.86 0.30
C GLN A 54 5.98 12.34 0.17
N ARG A 55 5.88 11.64 1.30
CA ARG A 55 5.95 10.18 1.29
C ARG A 55 4.66 9.63 0.65
N THR A 56 4.80 8.70 -0.29
CA THR A 56 3.69 8.06 -1.00
C THR A 56 3.82 6.54 -1.01
N ILE A 57 2.74 5.86 -1.38
CA ILE A 57 2.73 4.42 -1.66
C ILE A 57 2.52 4.24 -3.16
N VAL A 58 3.31 3.37 -3.76
CA VAL A 58 3.16 2.97 -5.17
C VAL A 58 2.69 1.52 -5.21
N LEU A 59 1.60 1.23 -5.93
CA LEU A 59 1.18 -0.14 -6.24
C LEU A 59 1.62 -0.52 -7.65
N VAL A 60 2.11 -1.74 -7.82
CA VAL A 60 2.59 -2.29 -9.10
C VAL A 60 2.05 -3.72 -9.24
N ALA A 61 1.59 -4.09 -10.43
CA ALA A 61 1.29 -5.49 -10.72
C ALA A 61 2.60 -6.26 -10.95
N ALA A 62 2.68 -7.50 -10.49
CA ALA A 62 3.81 -8.36 -10.75
C ALA A 62 3.36 -9.71 -11.32
N ASP A 63 4.21 -10.30 -12.16
CA ASP A 63 3.96 -11.59 -12.81
C ASP A 63 4.21 -12.78 -11.88
N SER A 64 3.99 -13.99 -12.40
CA SER A 64 4.20 -15.26 -11.69
C SER A 64 5.65 -15.49 -11.23
N ALA A 65 6.62 -14.84 -11.88
CA ALA A 65 8.03 -14.87 -11.49
C ALA A 65 8.38 -13.79 -10.43
N GLY A 66 7.42 -12.92 -10.11
CA GLY A 66 7.60 -11.78 -9.21
C GLY A 66 8.28 -10.58 -9.88
N SER A 67 8.30 -10.50 -11.20
CA SER A 67 8.80 -9.34 -11.94
C SER A 67 7.75 -8.25 -11.98
N ASP A 68 8.17 -6.99 -11.82
CA ASP A 68 7.25 -5.84 -11.91
C ASP A 68 6.84 -5.58 -13.36
N LEU A 69 5.54 -5.40 -13.56
CA LEU A 69 4.94 -5.14 -14.87
C LEU A 69 4.88 -3.63 -15.14
N LEU A 70 6.04 -3.04 -15.47
CA LEU A 70 6.18 -1.60 -15.68
C LEU A 70 5.99 -1.13 -17.14
N ASP A 71 5.64 -2.04 -18.03
CA ASP A 71 5.48 -1.74 -19.45
C ASP A 71 4.01 -1.40 -19.77
N GLY A 72 3.70 -0.14 -20.07
CA GLY A 72 2.37 0.33 -20.48
C GLY A 72 1.85 1.62 -19.81
N PRO A 73 0.64 2.08 -20.15
CA PRO A 73 0.05 3.32 -19.64
C PRO A 73 -0.57 3.20 -18.24
N THR A 74 -0.76 1.99 -17.71
CA THR A 74 -1.36 1.74 -16.38
C THR A 74 -0.54 0.70 -15.64
N THR A 75 0.70 1.07 -15.35
CA THR A 75 1.74 0.15 -14.84
C THR A 75 1.94 0.27 -13.34
N ALA A 76 1.66 1.46 -12.80
CA ALA A 76 1.74 1.73 -11.38
C ALA A 76 0.64 2.70 -10.95
N LEU A 77 0.25 2.61 -9.68
CA LEU A 77 -0.61 3.58 -9.02
C LEU A 77 0.21 4.26 -7.92
N ASP A 78 0.54 5.53 -8.11
CA ASP A 78 1.33 6.34 -7.16
C ASP A 78 0.49 7.41 -6.44
N GLN A 79 -0.75 7.61 -6.89
CA GLN A 79 -1.74 8.51 -6.30
C GLN A 79 -2.67 7.75 -5.34
N HIS A 80 -2.26 7.67 -4.09
CA HIS A 80 -3.07 7.15 -3.00
C HIS A 80 -3.71 8.29 -2.20
N TYR A 81 -4.81 8.00 -1.52
CA TYR A 81 -5.35 8.91 -0.50
C TYR A 81 -4.68 8.58 0.86
N PRO A 82 -3.83 9.47 1.42
CA PRO A 82 -2.99 9.16 2.58
C PRO A 82 -3.80 8.88 3.85
N CYS A 83 -3.49 7.77 4.49
CA CYS A 83 -4.17 7.33 5.71
C CYS A 83 -3.17 6.60 6.63
N PRO A 84 -2.80 7.16 7.80
CA PRO A 84 -3.21 8.46 8.40
C PRO A 84 -2.60 9.70 7.68
N PRO A 85 -3.16 10.93 7.83
CA PRO A 85 -4.18 11.37 8.79
C PRO A 85 -5.59 11.53 8.23
N TYR A 86 -5.85 11.26 6.94
CA TYR A 86 -7.14 11.59 6.32
C TYR A 86 -8.17 10.46 6.31
N CYS A 87 -7.91 9.32 6.93
CA CYS A 87 -8.91 8.24 7.01
C CYS A 87 -10.23 8.75 7.65
N PRO A 88 -11.41 8.21 7.34
CA PRO A 88 -12.59 8.46 8.17
C PRO A 88 -12.27 8.08 9.63
N THR A 89 -12.48 9.02 10.56
CA THR A 89 -12.11 8.93 11.99
C THR A 89 -12.85 7.82 12.73
N GLU A 90 -14.07 7.51 12.31
CA GLU A 90 -14.96 6.54 12.96
C GLU A 90 -14.77 5.10 12.45
N ALA A 91 -14.13 4.91 11.28
CA ALA A 91 -14.23 3.64 10.55
C ALA A 91 -12.93 2.83 10.43
N SER A 92 -11.76 3.41 10.74
CA SER A 92 -10.49 2.68 10.60
C SER A 92 -9.93 2.30 11.96
N ALA A 93 -10.21 1.05 12.36
CA ALA A 93 -9.64 0.43 13.55
C ALA A 93 -8.09 0.32 13.49
N LEU A 94 -7.51 0.54 12.30
CA LEU A 94 -6.06 0.57 12.06
C LEU A 94 -5.44 1.96 12.23
N ARG A 95 -6.23 2.99 12.59
CA ARG A 95 -5.65 4.28 13.02
C ARG A 95 -4.78 4.04 14.27
N GLY A 96 -3.51 4.43 14.13
CA GLY A 96 -2.58 4.73 15.22
C GLY A 96 -3.24 5.55 16.29
#